data_AF-A0A6A6FVM7-F1
#
_entry.id   AF-A0A6A6FVM7-F1
#
_cell.length_a   1.000
_cell.length_b   1.000
_cell.length_c   1.000
_cell.angle_alpha   90.00
_cell.angle_beta   90.00
_cell.angle_gamma   90.00
#
_symmetry.space_group_name_H-M   'P 1'
#
loop_
_entity.id
_entity.type
_entity.pdbx_description
1 polymer ?
#
loop_
_entity_poly.entity_id
_entity_poly.type
_entity_poly.pdbx_seq_one_letter_code
_entity_poly.pdbx_strand_id
1 'polypeptide(L)'
;KSCTLCGTSRSILVRCQIDESQKWHMVCPGECWKSVSGGQEDARGFEKEYPFYRYGGMWKNKHSDGPLSAKKPEKVKKRQKEE
;
A
#
# COMPACT_ATOMS: atom_id res chain seq x y z
N LYS A 1 3.39 9.96 6.58
CA LYS A 1 2.03 9.58 7.05
C LYS A 1 2.17 8.62 8.22
N SER A 2 1.17 8.53 9.10
CA SER A 2 1.25 7.75 10.34
C SER A 2 0.56 6.40 10.21
N CYS A 3 1.04 5.40 10.94
CA CYS A 3 0.33 4.14 11.12
C CYS A 3 -0.97 4.36 11.91
N THR A 4 -2.04 3.72 11.48
CA THR A 4 -3.37 3.82 12.11
C THR A 4 -3.44 3.03 13.43
N LEU A 5 -2.59 2.01 13.58
CA LEU A 5 -2.58 1.12 14.74
C LEU A 5 -1.65 1.59 15.85
N CYS A 6 -0.40 1.94 15.50
CA CYS A 6 0.61 2.33 16.49
C CYS A 6 0.93 3.83 16.50
N GLY A 7 0.35 4.63 15.60
CA GLY A 7 0.64 6.07 15.50
C GLY A 7 2.04 6.42 14.96
N THR A 8 2.94 5.44 14.83
CA THR A 8 4.31 5.69 14.36
C THR A 8 4.34 6.22 12.93
N SER A 9 5.04 7.32 12.73
CA SER A 9 5.37 7.87 11.41
C SER A 9 6.49 7.04 10.79
N ARG A 10 6.19 6.33 9.70
CA ARG A 10 7.18 5.62 8.89
C ARG A 10 7.14 6.10 7.44
N SER A 11 8.28 5.99 6.77
CA SER A 11 8.42 6.30 5.33
C SER A 11 7.75 5.26 4.44
N ILE A 12 7.60 4.03 4.95
CA ILE A 12 6.98 2.89 4.26
C ILE A 12 5.83 2.37 5.15
N LEU A 13 4.65 2.26 4.56
CA LEU A 13 3.43 1.74 5.17
C LEU A 13 2.77 0.76 4.19
N VAL A 14 1.94 -0.12 4.67
CA VAL A 14 1.08 -0.99 3.87
C VAL A 14 -0.33 -0.41 3.90
N ARG A 15 -0.97 -0.32 2.73
CA ARG A 15 -2.36 0.08 2.61
C ARG A 15 -3.21 -1.19 2.57
N CYS A 16 -4.11 -1.36 3.52
CA CYS A 16 -5.03 -2.51 3.56
C CYS A 16 -6.42 -2.09 4.07
N GLN A 17 -7.46 -2.78 3.64
CA GLN A 17 -8.77 -2.76 4.28
C GLN A 17 -8.82 -3.93 5.26
N ILE A 18 -9.30 -3.71 6.47
CA ILE A 18 -9.39 -4.75 7.51
C ILE A 18 -10.84 -4.91 8.03
N ASP A 19 -11.68 -3.89 7.80
CA ASP A 19 -13.06 -3.82 8.29
C ASP A 19 -14.09 -3.86 7.15
N GLU A 20 -15.33 -4.25 7.48
CA GLU A 20 -16.50 -4.15 6.59
C GLU A 20 -16.79 -2.72 6.10
N SER A 21 -16.25 -1.72 6.82
CA SER A 21 -16.34 -0.30 6.47
C SER A 21 -15.67 0.04 5.14
N GLN A 22 -14.89 -0.87 4.53
CA GLN A 22 -14.16 -0.68 3.27
C GLN A 22 -13.22 0.55 3.30
N LYS A 23 -12.87 1.01 4.52
CA LYS A 23 -11.93 2.09 4.72
C LYS A 23 -10.52 1.57 4.53
N TRP A 24 -9.69 2.38 3.89
CA TRP A 24 -8.29 2.06 3.69
C TRP A 24 -7.48 2.48 4.90
N HIS A 25 -6.95 1.50 5.61
CA HIS A 25 -6.04 1.71 6.72
C HIS A 25 -4.60 1.70 6.24
N MET A 26 -3.75 2.38 6.99
CA MET A 26 -2.31 2.38 6.77
C MET A 26 -1.61 1.79 7.97
N VAL A 27 -0.86 0.72 7.74
CA VAL A 27 -0.22 -0.07 8.79
C VAL A 27 1.27 -0.20 8.54
N CYS A 28 2.06 -0.31 9.60
CA CYS A 28 3.50 -0.50 9.48
C CYS A 28 3.82 -1.90 8.93
N PRO A 29 4.73 -2.04 7.94
CA PRO A 29 5.32 -3.34 7.62
C PRO A 29 6.14 -3.79 8.83
N GLY A 30 5.74 -4.91 9.44
CA GLY A 30 6.24 -5.38 10.73
C GLY A 30 5.09 -5.90 11.59
N GLU A 31 5.10 -5.59 12.87
CA GLU A 31 4.09 -6.08 13.83
C GLU A 31 2.66 -5.68 13.46
N CYS A 32 2.41 -4.40 13.13
CA CYS A 32 1.06 -3.94 12.83
C CYS A 32 0.43 -4.67 11.63
N TRP A 33 1.20 -4.84 10.55
CA TRP A 33 0.74 -5.59 9.40
C TRP A 33 0.62 -7.09 9.69
N LYS A 34 1.56 -7.66 10.46
CA LYS A 34 1.51 -9.06 10.89
C LYS A 34 0.27 -9.34 11.75
N SER A 35 -0.14 -8.41 12.61
CA SER A 35 -1.35 -8.52 13.42
C SER A 35 -2.63 -8.53 12.60
N VAL A 36 -2.73 -7.71 11.55
CA VAL A 36 -3.96 -7.64 10.72
C VAL A 36 -4.01 -8.66 9.58
N SER A 37 -2.86 -9.13 9.12
CA SER A 37 -2.75 -10.07 7.99
C SER A 37 -2.41 -11.50 8.45
N GLY A 38 -2.26 -11.73 9.76
CA GLY A 38 -1.72 -12.97 10.33
C GLY A 38 -0.25 -13.24 9.98
N GLY A 39 0.44 -12.29 9.34
CA GLY A 39 1.79 -12.47 8.80
C GLY A 39 1.86 -13.15 7.44
N GLN A 40 0.73 -13.27 6.75
CA GLN A 40 0.66 -13.85 5.41
C GLN A 40 0.20 -12.81 4.39
N GLU A 41 0.92 -12.69 3.27
CA GLU A 41 0.49 -11.88 2.13
C GLU A 41 -0.88 -12.40 1.64
N ASP A 42 -1.84 -11.49 1.53
CA ASP A 42 -3.24 -11.74 1.12
C ASP A 42 -4.11 -12.55 2.09
N ALA A 43 -3.71 -12.69 3.36
CA ALA A 43 -4.47 -13.47 4.35
C ALA A 43 -4.81 -14.90 3.85
N ARG A 44 -4.02 -15.48 2.94
CA ARG A 44 -4.19 -16.86 2.47
C ARG A 44 -4.30 -17.79 3.68
N GLY A 45 -5.41 -18.50 3.84
CA GLY A 45 -5.65 -19.36 5.01
C GLY A 45 -6.25 -18.70 6.25
N PHE A 46 -6.28 -17.35 6.32
CA PHE A 46 -7.04 -16.57 7.30
C PHE A 46 -8.28 -15.90 6.68
N GLU A 47 -8.68 -16.32 5.48
CA GLU A 47 -9.87 -15.82 4.76
C GLU A 47 -11.17 -15.94 5.59
N LYS A 48 -11.22 -16.91 6.51
CA LYS A 48 -12.34 -17.08 7.47
C LYS A 48 -12.31 -16.08 8.62
N GLU A 49 -11.13 -15.58 8.97
CA GLU A 49 -10.90 -14.69 10.11
C GLU A 49 -10.95 -13.21 9.67
N TYR A 50 -10.57 -12.93 8.42
CA TYR A 50 -10.63 -11.59 7.84
C TYR A 50 -11.30 -11.58 6.45
N PRO A 51 -12.63 -11.82 6.38
CA PRO A 51 -13.36 -11.88 5.09
C PRO A 51 -13.35 -10.55 4.33
N PHE A 52 -13.12 -9.43 5.03
CA PHE A 52 -13.08 -8.09 4.44
C PHE A 52 -11.66 -7.59 4.19
N TYR A 53 -10.64 -8.43 4.43
CA TYR A 53 -9.27 -8.01 4.24
C TYR A 53 -8.95 -7.83 2.77
N ARG A 54 -8.52 -6.63 2.38
CA ARG A 54 -8.04 -6.34 1.03
C ARG A 54 -6.69 -5.65 1.06
N TYR A 55 -5.74 -6.27 0.35
CA TYR A 55 -4.43 -5.66 0.14
C TYR A 55 -4.51 -4.55 -0.91
N GLY A 56 -4.10 -3.34 -0.52
CA GLY A 56 -4.13 -2.13 -1.36
C GLY A 56 -2.76 -1.66 -1.83
N GLY A 57 -1.72 -2.48 -1.64
CA GLY A 57 -0.35 -2.18 -2.02
C GLY A 57 0.48 -1.48 -0.94
N MET A 58 1.79 -1.43 -1.16
CA MET A 58 2.70 -0.67 -0.31
C MET A 58 2.56 0.83 -0.59
N TRP A 59 2.38 1.59 0.47
CA TRP A 59 2.41 3.04 0.44
C TRP A 59 3.77 3.55 0.88
N LYS A 60 4.41 4.35 0.04
CA LYS A 60 5.66 5.05 0.38
C LYS A 60 5.41 6.56 0.40
N ASN A 61 6.07 7.25 1.34
CA ASN A 61 5.92 8.68 1.50
C ASN A 61 6.53 9.40 0.29
N LYS A 62 5.66 9.96 -0.57
CA LYS A 62 5.98 10.64 -1.83
C LYS A 62 6.91 11.86 -1.71
N HIS A 63 7.15 12.36 -0.50
CA HIS A 63 7.89 13.60 -0.27
C HIS A 63 9.42 13.44 -0.25
N SER A 64 9.95 12.23 -0.07
CA SER A 64 11.41 12.02 -0.02
C SER A 64 12.05 11.75 -1.38
N ASP A 65 11.27 11.56 -2.45
CA ASP A 65 11.83 11.22 -3.77
C ASP A 65 10.92 11.73 -4.90
N GLY A 66 10.95 13.06 -5.12
CA GLY A 66 10.48 13.72 -6.33
C GLY A 66 9.00 13.52 -6.73
N PRO A 67 8.50 14.27 -7.72
CA PRO A 67 7.18 14.02 -8.25
C PRO A 67 7.18 12.65 -8.92
N LEU A 68 6.54 11.64 -8.32
CA LEU A 68 6.00 10.50 -9.07
C LEU A 68 4.84 11.03 -9.92
N SER A 69 5.20 11.81 -10.92
CA SER A 69 4.38 12.05 -12.08
C SER A 69 4.67 10.85 -12.97
N ALA A 70 3.66 10.04 -13.21
CA ALA A 70 3.62 9.08 -14.30
C ALA A 70 3.66 9.81 -15.67
N LYS A 71 4.53 10.81 -15.82
CA LYS A 71 4.83 11.44 -17.08
C LYS A 71 5.74 10.49 -17.81
N LYS A 72 5.14 9.78 -18.78
CA LYS A 72 5.83 8.96 -19.77
C LYS A 72 7.03 9.78 -20.28
N PRO A 73 8.27 9.28 -20.16
CA PRO A 73 9.45 10.04 -20.54
C PRO A 73 9.33 10.48 -22.00
N GLU A 74 9.73 11.73 -22.28
CA GLU A 74 9.51 12.37 -23.58
C GLU A 74 10.12 11.57 -24.75
N LYS A 75 11.21 10.84 -24.47
CA LYS A 75 11.85 9.91 -25.41
C LYS A 75 10.91 8.81 -25.91
N VAL A 76 10.03 8.31 -25.04
CA VAL A 76 9.03 7.28 -25.40
C VAL A 76 7.86 7.90 -26.18
N LYS A 77 7.50 9.17 -25.90
CA LYS A 77 6.49 9.89 -26.71
C LYS A 77 6.96 10.16 -28.14
N LYS A 78 8.24 10.54 -28.34
CA LYS A 78 8.79 10.78 -29.69
C LYS A 78 8.81 9.52 -30.54
N ARG A 79 9.20 8.39 -29.96
CA ARG A 79 9.32 7.11 -30.67
C ARG A 79 7.99 6.53 -31.17
N GLN A 80 6.87 6.81 -30.48
CA GLN A 80 5.52 6.42 -30.94
C GLN A 80 4.93 7.35 -32.02
N LYS A 81 5.52 8.52 -32.26
CA LYS A 81 5.01 9.47 -33.27
C LYS A 81 5.60 9.21 -34.67
N GLU A 82 6.65 8.41 -34.75
CA GLU A 82 7.42 8.14 -35.97
C GLU A 82 7.06 6.77 -36.60
N GLU A 83 6.17 6.00 -35.98
CA GLU A 83 5.58 4.75 -36.51
C GLU A 83 4.21 5.02 -37.15
#